data_AF-K1XA19-F1
#
_entry.id   AF-K1XA19-F1
#
_cell.length_a   1.000
_cell.length_b   1.000
_cell.length_c   1.000
_cell.angle_alpha   90.00
_cell.angle_beta   90.00
_cell.angle_gamma   90.00
#
_symmetry.space_group_name_H-M   'P 1'
#
loop_
_entity.id
_entity.type
_entity.pdbx_description
1 polymer ?
#
loop_
_entity_poly.entity_id
_entity_poly.type
_entity_poly.pdbx_seq_one_letter_code
_entity_poly.pdbx_strand_id
1 'polypeptide(L)'
;VMVVNGNAISKMSTTASALASAKMEDLKSKSFTDANLAAGSHADAENPLQGFYTRSWSVTDVMDASGMGVSYKTISLTVTWNGQNSSRSMSLSTLKTNSS
;
A
#
# COMPACT_ATOMS: atom_id res chain seq x y z
N VAL A 1 35.72 -0.91 6.18
CA VAL A 1 34.63 -0.43 7.07
C VAL A 1 33.34 -0.35 6.27
N MET A 2 32.47 -1.35 6.37
CA MET A 2 31.24 -1.49 5.57
C MET A 2 30.09 -2.02 6.44
N VAL A 3 29.89 -1.41 7.61
CA VAL A 3 28.79 -1.75 8.53
C VAL A 3 27.66 -0.72 8.44
N VAL A 4 28.02 0.54 8.14
CA VAL A 4 27.06 1.65 8.02
C VAL A 4 26.09 1.47 6.84
N ASN A 5 26.53 0.83 5.75
CA ASN A 5 25.70 0.59 4.56
C ASN A 5 24.62 -0.49 4.76
N GLY A 6 24.90 -1.55 5.51
CA GLY A 6 23.89 -2.55 5.86
C GLY A 6 22.79 -1.97 6.75
N ASN A 7 23.20 -1.19 7.76
CA ASN A 7 22.27 -0.54 8.69
C ASN A 7 21.35 0.48 8.00
N ALA A 8 21.84 1.22 7.01
CA ALA A 8 21.02 2.16 6.24
C ALA A 8 19.95 1.45 5.39
N ILE A 9 20.32 0.36 4.70
CA ILE A 9 19.39 -0.42 3.88
C ILE A 9 18.32 -1.09 4.75
N SER A 10 18.72 -1.68 5.87
CA SER A 10 17.77 -2.30 6.81
C SER A 10 16.79 -1.27 7.37
N LYS A 11 17.28 -0.09 7.76
CA LYS A 11 16.42 1.01 8.21
C LYS A 11 15.41 1.42 7.15
N MET A 12 15.84 1.60 5.90
CA MET A 12 14.93 1.97 4.81
C MET A 12 13.83 0.93 4.57
N SER A 13 14.20 -0.36 4.61
CA SER A 13 13.22 -1.44 4.47
C SER A 13 12.23 -1.46 5.63
N THR A 14 12.70 -1.28 6.87
CA THR A 14 11.81 -1.21 8.04
C THR A 14 10.87 -0.01 7.97
N THR A 15 11.35 1.16 7.55
CA THR A 15 10.51 2.35 7.35
C THR A 15 9.48 2.12 6.25
N ALA A 16 9.86 1.55 5.10
CA ALA A 16 8.93 1.21 4.03
C ALA A 16 7.85 0.24 4.51
N SER A 17 8.21 -0.80 5.28
CA SER A 17 7.24 -1.72 5.89
C SER A 17 6.29 -1.01 6.84
N ALA A 18 6.80 -0.13 7.70
CA ALA A 18 5.96 0.64 8.63
C ALA A 18 4.98 1.55 7.89
N LEU A 19 5.44 2.26 6.84
CA LEU A 19 4.60 3.10 6.00
C LEU A 19 3.52 2.29 5.25
N ALA A 20 3.88 1.10 4.76
CA ALA A 20 2.96 0.22 4.08
C ALA A 20 1.89 -0.33 5.04
N SER A 21 2.30 -0.82 6.21
CA SER A 21 1.39 -1.35 7.23
C SER A 21 0.45 -0.28 7.77
N ALA A 22 0.96 0.90 8.15
CA ALA A 22 0.14 1.98 8.65
C ALA A 22 -0.92 2.42 7.64
N LYS A 23 -0.56 2.52 6.35
CA LYS A 23 -1.54 2.84 5.31
C LYS A 23 -2.52 1.70 5.06
N MET A 24 -2.08 0.46 5.12
CA MET A 24 -2.97 -0.69 5.00
C MET A 24 -4.01 -0.72 6.14
N GLU A 25 -3.60 -0.39 7.37
CA GLU A 25 -4.52 -0.27 8.52
C GLU A 25 -5.54 0.85 8.33
N ASP A 26 -5.12 2.03 7.86
CA ASP A 26 -6.00 3.14 7.45
C ASP A 26 -7.01 2.69 6.38
N LEU A 27 -6.54 2.04 5.31
CA LEU A 27 -7.42 1.54 4.25
C LEU A 27 -8.41 0.48 4.76
N LYS A 28 -8.01 -0.35 5.73
CA LYS A 28 -8.90 -1.35 6.33
C LYS A 28 -9.94 -0.72 7.26
N SER A 29 -9.63 0.37 7.94
CA SER A 29 -10.55 1.06 8.86
C SER A 29 -11.61 1.90 8.14
N LYS A 30 -11.35 2.31 6.90
CA LYS A 30 -12.30 3.06 6.05
C LYS A 30 -13.59 2.30 5.76
N SER A 31 -14.67 3.04 5.48
CA SER A 31 -15.93 2.45 5.02
C SER A 31 -15.76 1.79 3.66
N PHE A 32 -16.55 0.77 3.35
CA PHE A 32 -16.46 0.04 2.08
C PHE A 32 -16.68 0.92 0.84
N THR A 33 -17.38 2.06 1.01
CA THR A 33 -17.70 3.05 -0.02
C THR A 33 -16.77 4.27 -0.03
N ASP A 34 -15.72 4.30 0.80
CA ASP A 34 -14.74 5.39 0.82
C ASP A 34 -14.09 5.54 -0.56
N ALA A 35 -13.86 6.79 -0.99
CA ALA A 35 -13.26 7.09 -2.28
C ALA A 35 -11.86 6.47 -2.46
N ASN A 36 -11.09 6.31 -1.38
CA ASN A 36 -9.79 5.62 -1.41
C ASN A 36 -9.91 4.11 -1.66
N LEU A 37 -11.13 3.57 -1.60
CA LEU A 37 -11.49 2.18 -1.88
C LEU A 37 -12.35 2.04 -3.14
N ALA A 38 -12.47 3.10 -3.94
CA ALA A 38 -13.01 3.00 -5.29
C ALA A 38 -12.08 2.14 -6.16
N ALA A 39 -12.64 1.35 -7.07
CA ALA A 39 -11.84 0.51 -7.96
C ALA A 39 -10.89 1.37 -8.81
N GLY A 40 -9.66 0.88 -9.02
CA GLY A 40 -8.62 1.56 -9.78
C GLY A 40 -7.38 1.87 -8.96
N SER A 41 -6.52 2.73 -9.51
CA SER A 41 -5.24 3.13 -8.92
C SER A 41 -5.36 4.43 -8.12
N HIS A 42 -4.65 4.46 -7.01
CA HIS A 42 -4.61 5.57 -6.06
C HIS A 42 -3.17 5.90 -5.70
N ALA A 43 -2.91 7.17 -5.43
CA ALA A 43 -1.62 7.64 -4.95
C ALA A 43 -1.82 8.38 -3.63
N ASP A 44 -0.82 8.26 -2.75
CA ASP A 44 -0.80 9.06 -1.54
C ASP A 44 -0.59 10.54 -1.87
N ALA A 45 -1.41 11.41 -1.27
CA ALA A 45 -1.31 12.85 -1.46
C ALA A 45 -0.04 13.43 -0.82
N GLU A 46 0.51 12.75 0.18
CA GLU A 46 1.73 13.16 0.88
C GLU A 46 3.01 12.68 0.18
N ASN A 47 2.91 12.12 -1.02
CA ASN A 47 4.07 11.71 -1.78
C ASN A 47 4.90 12.93 -2.25
N PRO A 48 6.24 12.86 -2.21
CA PRO A 48 7.04 11.78 -1.63
C PRO A 48 7.06 11.83 -0.10
N LEU A 49 6.69 10.72 0.54
CA LEU A 49 6.72 10.55 1.98
C LEU A 49 8.16 10.64 2.48
N GLN A 50 8.38 11.53 3.45
CA GLN A 50 9.71 11.84 4.00
C GLN A 50 10.74 12.25 2.91
N GLY A 51 10.28 12.68 1.73
CA GLY A 51 11.15 13.08 0.61
C GLY A 51 11.76 11.92 -0.20
N PHE A 52 11.52 10.65 0.17
CA PHE A 52 12.18 9.50 -0.46
C PHE A 52 11.25 8.34 -0.85
N TYR A 53 10.15 8.14 -0.12
CA TYR A 53 9.24 7.02 -0.35
C TYR A 53 8.05 7.47 -1.20
N THR A 54 7.66 6.66 -2.17
CA THR A 54 6.41 6.85 -2.90
C THR A 54 5.47 5.70 -2.57
N ARG A 55 4.26 6.02 -2.14
CA ARG A 55 3.22 5.05 -1.78
C ARG A 55 2.03 5.17 -2.72
N SER A 56 1.61 4.05 -3.27
CA SER A 56 0.41 3.94 -4.12
C SER A 56 -0.34 2.66 -3.78
N TRP A 57 -1.62 2.59 -4.11
CA TRP A 57 -2.38 1.36 -3.99
C TRP A 57 -3.35 1.20 -5.14
N SER A 58 -3.77 -0.03 -5.37
CA SER A 58 -4.80 -0.36 -6.34
C SER A 58 -5.90 -1.15 -5.66
N VAL A 59 -7.12 -0.94 -6.12
CA VAL A 59 -8.31 -1.61 -5.61
C VAL A 59 -8.99 -2.30 -6.76
N THR A 60 -9.22 -3.60 -6.60
CA THR A 60 -9.96 -4.42 -7.55
C THR A 60 -11.24 -4.90 -6.90
N ASP A 61 -12.37 -4.57 -7.51
CA ASP A 61 -13.68 -5.05 -7.07
C ASP A 61 -13.89 -6.47 -7.58
N VAL A 62 -14.27 -7.37 -6.66
CA VAL A 62 -14.67 -8.74 -7.00
C VAL A 62 -16.17 -8.85 -6.84
N MET A 63 -16.84 -9.06 -7.96
CA MET A 63 -18.30 -9.19 -8.00
C MET A 63 -18.74 -10.52 -7.38
N ASP A 64 -19.95 -10.53 -6.81
CA ASP A 64 -20.62 -11.75 -6.39
C ASP A 64 -21.01 -12.64 -7.58
N ALA A 65 -21.49 -13.86 -7.31
CA ALA A 65 -21.90 -14.83 -8.34
C ALA A 65 -23.07 -14.34 -9.21
N SER A 66 -23.83 -13.34 -8.74
CA SER A 66 -24.93 -12.75 -9.49
C SER A 66 -24.50 -11.57 -10.37
N GLY A 67 -23.29 -11.05 -10.17
CA GLY A 67 -22.76 -9.88 -10.87
C GLY A 67 -23.41 -8.56 -10.47
N MET A 68 -24.29 -8.57 -9.46
CA MET A 68 -25.08 -7.40 -9.07
C MET A 68 -24.47 -6.60 -7.92
N GLY A 69 -23.55 -7.19 -7.16
CA GLY A 69 -22.87 -6.55 -6.04
C GLY A 69 -21.39 -6.88 -5.97
N VAL A 70 -20.61 -6.00 -5.33
CA VAL A 70 -19.21 -6.28 -4.99
C VAL A 70 -19.19 -7.12 -3.72
N SER A 71 -18.71 -8.35 -3.82
CA SER A 71 -18.56 -9.26 -2.68
C SER A 71 -17.41 -8.82 -1.77
N TYR A 72 -16.27 -8.51 -2.36
CA TYR A 72 -15.10 -8.00 -1.65
C TYR A 72 -14.19 -7.18 -2.58
N LYS A 73 -13.30 -6.41 -1.96
CA LYS A 73 -12.28 -5.60 -2.64
C LYS A 73 -10.90 -6.16 -2.31
N THR A 74 -10.08 -6.36 -3.33
CA THR A 74 -8.66 -6.66 -3.15
C THR A 74 -7.89 -5.35 -3.19
N ILE A 75 -7.16 -5.04 -2.12
CA ILE A 75 -6.34 -3.84 -2.01
C ILE A 75 -4.89 -4.27 -2.10
N SER A 76 -4.17 -3.76 -3.10
CA SER A 76 -2.75 -4.01 -3.31
C SER A 76 -1.99 -2.70 -3.19
N LEU A 77 -1.25 -2.55 -2.09
CA LEU A 77 -0.48 -1.36 -1.75
C LEU A 77 0.99 -1.59 -2.06
N THR A 78 1.65 -0.60 -2.64
CA THR A 78 3.07 -0.61 -2.97
C THR A 78 3.75 0.63 -2.43
N VAL A 79 4.90 0.44 -1.80
CA VAL A 79 5.83 1.51 -1.40
C VAL A 79 7.12 1.32 -2.18
N THR A 80 7.57 2.35 -2.88
CA THR A 80 8.83 2.37 -3.62
C THR A 80 9.78 3.40 -3.04
N TRP A 81 11.08 3.13 -3.11
CA TRP A 81 12.13 4.06 -2.71
C TRP A 81 13.42 3.77 -3.47
N ASN A 82 14.25 4.79 -3.64
CA ASN A 82 15.56 4.62 -4.26
C ASN A 82 16.57 4.14 -3.20
N GLY A 83 17.08 2.93 -3.39
CA GLY A 83 18.26 2.45 -2.68
C GLY A 83 19.55 2.95 -3.33
N GLN A 84 20.68 2.64 -2.71
CA GLN A 84 22.01 3.19 -3.07
C GLN A 84 22.41 2.99 -4.55
N ASN A 85 21.83 2.02 -5.28
CA ASN A 85 22.07 1.77 -6.71
C ASN A 85 20.85 1.14 -7.45
N SER A 86 19.68 1.09 -6.83
CA SER A 86 18.50 0.44 -7.43
C SER A 86 17.21 0.87 -6.73
N SER A 87 16.15 1.08 -7.49
CA SER A 87 14.81 1.29 -6.95
C SER A 87 14.33 0.00 -6.30
N ARG A 88 13.90 0.11 -5.05
CA ARG A 88 13.30 -0.98 -4.27
C ARG A 88 11.82 -0.75 -4.13
N SER A 89 11.09 -1.84 -4.00
CA SER A 89 9.65 -1.81 -3.76
C SER A 89 9.27 -2.87 -2.74
N MET A 90 8.25 -2.56 -1.96
CA MET A 90 7.55 -3.50 -1.11
C MET A 90 6.07 -3.41 -1.41
N SER A 91 5.40 -4.56 -1.46
CA SER A 91 3.95 -4.61 -1.66
C SER A 91 3.27 -5.41 -0.56
N LEU A 92 2.11 -4.93 -0.13
CA LEU A 92 1.18 -5.62 0.76
C LEU A 92 -0.15 -5.79 0.04
N SER A 93 -0.80 -6.93 0.24
CA SER A 93 -2.14 -7.17 -0.29
C SER A 93 -3.07 -7.61 0.82
N THR A 94 -4.31 -7.14 0.77
CA THR A 94 -5.36 -7.57 1.70
C THR A 94 -6.71 -7.61 1.00
N LEU A 95 -7.65 -8.32 1.63
CA LEU A 95 -9.05 -8.37 1.23
C LEU A 95 -9.87 -7.54 2.21
N LYS A 96 -10.79 -6.75 1.69
CA LYS A 96 -11.81 -6.06 2.50
C LYS A 96 -13.19 -6.50 2.02
N THR A 97 -13.97 -7.06 2.93
CA THR A 97 -15.38 -7.39 2.70
C THR A 97 -16.25 -6.20 3.09
N ASN A 98 -17.46 -6.16 2.55
CA ASN A 98 -18.50 -5.29 3.06
C ASN A 98 -18.97 -5.87 4.41
N SER A 99 -18.52 -5.29 5.51
CA SER A 99 -19.05 -5.60 6.84
C SER A 99 -20.45 -4.98 6.92
N SER A 100 -21.44 -5.81 6.62
CA SER A 100 -22.88 -5.57 6.80
C SER A 100 -23.22 -5.17 8.24
#